data_AF-A0A382ZD40-F1
#
_entry.id   AF-A0A382ZD40-F1
#
_cell.length_a   1.000
_cell.length_b   1.000
_cell.length_c   1.000
_cell.angle_alpha   90.00
_cell.angle_beta   90.00
_cell.angle_gamma   90.00
#
_symmetry.space_group_name_H-M   'P 1'
#
loop_
_entity.id
_entity.type
_entity.pdbx_description
1 polymer ?
#
loop_
_entity_poly.entity_id
_entity_poly.type
_entity_poly.pdbx_seq_one_letter_code
_entity_poly.pdbx_strand_id
1 'polypeptide(L)'
;CGWGDRLAGFYTSNAEVYVGCDPNPVVWETYIEQCIFYEKILGSNPILTRHKDYFIVKGYKEVIIFCEGSEHVVWPHLDYDLAFTSPPYFGTEKYAEGVNEEKQSWFKYPTHEKWLNDYLFKTLNNINNVIAETGVIAINIMDVKMNNKRYHICDPMTKYMETLDMPLQEVIGMRMMQRPRNEERGGLEHMQNCFVEPIWTYSSSVDNTQTLFEKLFE
;
A
#
# COMPACT_ATOMS: atom_id res chain seq x y z
N CYS A 1 5.09 0.08 1.42
CA CYS A 1 5.71 0.80 0.28
C CYS A 1 5.97 -0.08 -0.94
N GLY A 2 5.98 -1.42 -0.81
CA GLY A 2 6.05 -2.34 -1.95
C GLY A 2 7.48 -2.53 -2.43
N TRP A 3 7.76 -2.24 -3.70
CA TRP A 3 9.12 -2.12 -4.22
C TRP A 3 9.50 -0.66 -4.56
N GLY A 4 8.61 0.27 -4.25
CA GLY A 4 8.76 1.70 -4.56
C GLY A 4 7.82 2.21 -5.64
N ASP A 5 6.97 1.36 -6.22
CA ASP A 5 6.03 1.77 -7.27
C ASP A 5 5.09 2.90 -6.82
N ARG A 6 4.60 2.82 -5.57
CA ARG A 6 3.77 3.88 -4.96
C ARG A 6 4.57 5.15 -4.68
N LEU A 7 5.84 5.00 -4.34
CA LEU A 7 6.75 6.12 -4.13
C LEU A 7 7.00 6.85 -5.45
N ALA A 8 7.22 6.11 -6.54
CA ALA A 8 7.31 6.68 -7.89
C ALA A 8 6.02 7.43 -8.27
N GLY A 9 4.85 6.82 -8.03
CA GLY A 9 3.56 7.48 -8.26
C GLY A 9 3.41 8.80 -7.48
N PHE A 10 3.81 8.82 -6.21
CA PHE A 10 3.84 10.04 -5.40
C PHE A 10 4.76 11.12 -5.98
N TYR A 11 5.97 10.76 -6.43
CA TYR A 11 6.90 11.73 -7.01
C TYR A 11 6.38 12.32 -8.33
N THR A 12 5.49 11.61 -9.03
CA THR A 12 4.85 12.09 -10.27
C THR A 12 3.52 12.82 -10.06
N SER A 13 2.97 12.84 -8.85
CA SER A 13 1.71 13.54 -8.54
C SER A 13 1.95 14.94 -8.01
N ASN A 14 0.88 15.67 -7.69
CA ASN A 14 0.93 16.96 -6.99
C ASN A 14 1.01 16.85 -5.45
N ALA A 15 1.07 15.63 -4.90
CA ALA A 15 1.17 15.43 -3.46
C ALA A 15 2.54 15.91 -2.90
N GLU A 16 2.54 16.50 -1.71
CA GLU A 16 3.74 17.11 -1.12
C GLU A 16 4.45 16.22 -0.10
N VAL A 17 3.68 15.40 0.64
CA VAL A 17 4.17 14.54 1.71
C VAL A 17 3.75 13.10 1.48
N TYR A 18 4.68 12.17 1.63
CA TYR A 18 4.44 10.72 1.60
C TYR A 18 4.88 10.10 2.91
N VAL A 19 3.96 9.37 3.56
CA VAL A 19 4.27 8.58 4.75
C VAL A 19 3.98 7.12 4.46
N GLY A 20 4.92 6.24 4.75
CA GLY A 20 4.75 4.81 4.50
C GLY A 20 5.54 3.92 5.46
N CYS A 21 5.42 2.62 5.27
CA CYS A 21 6.17 1.65 6.06
C CYS A 21 6.54 0.40 5.24
N ASP A 22 7.56 -0.30 5.73
CA ASP A 22 7.97 -1.61 5.25
C ASP A 22 8.75 -2.37 6.34
N PRO A 23 8.34 -3.58 6.75
CA PRO A 23 9.06 -4.34 7.79
C PRO A 23 10.38 -4.95 7.29
N ASN A 24 10.67 -4.91 5.99
CA ASN A 24 11.92 -5.46 5.43
C ASN A 24 13.04 -4.39 5.43
N PRO A 25 14.08 -4.53 6.28
CA PRO A 25 15.14 -3.53 6.39
C PRO A 25 15.97 -3.39 5.11
N VAL A 26 16.06 -4.44 4.28
CA VAL A 26 16.80 -4.38 3.01
C VAL A 26 16.07 -3.48 2.02
N VAL A 27 14.76 -3.65 1.88
CA VAL A 27 13.93 -2.80 1.00
C VAL A 27 13.79 -1.40 1.60
N TRP A 28 13.74 -1.30 2.93
CA TRP A 28 13.69 -0.01 3.62
C TRP A 28 14.87 0.91 3.26
N GLU A 29 16.08 0.36 3.19
CA GLU A 29 17.27 1.09 2.75
C GLU A 29 17.20 1.51 1.27
N THR A 30 16.64 0.68 0.39
CA THR A 30 16.55 1.04 -1.05
C THR A 30 15.57 2.17 -1.30
N TYR A 31 14.56 2.39 -0.44
CA TYR A 31 13.69 3.56 -0.58
C TYR A 31 14.45 4.88 -0.41
N ILE A 32 15.49 4.92 0.43
CA ILE A 32 16.32 6.12 0.59
C ILE A 32 17.00 6.45 -0.73
N GLU A 33 17.56 5.45 -1.41
CA GLU A 33 18.19 5.61 -2.72
C GLU A 33 17.20 6.13 -3.77
N GLN A 34 15.99 5.56 -3.79
CA GLN A 34 14.90 6.01 -4.67
C GLN A 34 14.51 7.46 -4.41
N CYS A 35 14.28 7.84 -3.14
CA CYS A 35 13.94 9.23 -2.78
C CYS A 35 15.02 10.21 -3.23
N ILE A 36 16.30 9.90 -2.95
CA ILE A 36 17.44 10.75 -3.35
C ILE A 36 17.49 10.88 -4.88
N PHE A 37 17.26 9.79 -5.60
CA PHE A 37 17.25 9.80 -7.06
C PHE A 37 16.12 10.68 -7.62
N TYR A 38 14.89 10.52 -7.13
CA TYR A 38 13.75 11.31 -7.60
C TYR A 38 13.90 12.79 -7.26
N GLU A 39 14.37 13.13 -6.07
CA GLU A 39 14.64 14.51 -5.65
C GLU A 39 15.70 15.20 -6.52
N LYS A 40 16.77 14.47 -6.90
CA LYS A 40 17.77 14.97 -7.85
C LYS A 40 17.19 15.22 -9.24
N ILE A 41 16.28 14.36 -9.71
CA ILE A 41 15.57 14.57 -10.99
C ILE A 41 14.73 15.85 -10.93
N LEU A 42 14.09 16.12 -9.78
CA LEU A 42 13.34 17.36 -9.53
C LEU A 42 14.24 18.59 -9.33
N GLY A 43 15.57 18.43 -9.37
CA GLY A 43 16.53 19.52 -9.23
C GLY A 43 16.73 20.01 -7.80
N SER A 44 16.30 19.22 -6.80
CA SER A 44 16.48 19.56 -5.39
C SER A 44 17.79 18.99 -4.82
N ASN A 45 18.19 19.51 -3.65
CA ASN A 45 19.28 18.94 -2.86
C ASN A 45 18.67 18.33 -1.58
N PRO A 46 18.28 17.06 -1.59
CA PRO A 46 17.53 16.46 -0.49
C PRO A 46 18.38 16.24 0.75
N ILE A 47 17.77 16.41 1.93
CA ILE A 47 18.36 16.13 3.23
C ILE A 47 17.78 14.82 3.77
N LEU A 48 18.65 13.87 4.07
CA LEU A 48 18.30 12.63 4.77
C LEU A 48 18.51 12.79 6.27
N THR A 49 17.46 12.54 7.05
CA THR A 49 17.52 12.40 8.52
C THR A 49 17.15 10.98 8.90
N ARG A 50 18.04 10.27 9.61
CA ARG A 50 17.80 8.91 10.08
C ARG A 50 17.42 8.89 11.55
N HIS A 51 16.41 8.11 11.87
CA HIS A 51 16.07 7.72 13.24
C HIS A 51 16.23 6.21 13.38
N LYS A 52 15.96 5.71 14.60
CA LYS A 52 16.11 4.29 14.90
C LYS A 52 15.20 3.41 14.02
N ASP A 53 13.93 3.81 13.89
CA ASP A 53 12.89 2.96 13.29
C ASP A 53 12.22 3.62 12.07
N TYR A 54 12.69 4.81 11.64
CA TYR A 54 12.22 5.51 10.44
C TYR A 54 13.27 6.48 9.90
N PHE A 55 13.08 6.93 8.67
CA PHE A 55 13.87 8.03 8.09
C PHE A 55 12.96 9.10 7.51
N ILE A 56 13.54 10.28 7.30
CA ILE A 56 12.93 11.41 6.59
C ILE A 56 13.86 11.81 5.44
N VAL A 57 13.34 11.91 4.23
CA VAL A 57 14.01 12.58 3.11
C VAL A 57 13.21 13.84 2.76
N LYS A 58 13.86 15.00 2.87
CA LYS A 58 13.22 16.30 2.60
C LYS A 58 13.95 17.04 1.49
N GLY A 59 13.27 17.27 0.38
CA GLY A 59 13.75 18.06 -0.75
C GLY A 59 12.63 18.96 -1.28
N TYR A 60 12.28 18.80 -2.56
CA TYR A 60 11.08 19.38 -3.15
C TYR A 60 9.81 18.74 -2.57
N LYS A 61 9.86 17.43 -2.30
CA LYS A 61 8.83 16.69 -1.58
C LYS A 61 9.38 16.18 -0.25
N GLU A 62 8.50 15.76 0.65
CA GLU A 62 8.87 15.16 1.93
C GLU A 62 8.42 13.69 2.00
N VAL A 63 9.33 12.81 2.37
CA VAL A 63 9.08 11.37 2.49
C VAL A 63 9.49 10.89 3.88
N ILE A 64 8.58 10.20 4.56
CA ILE A 64 8.81 9.54 5.86
C ILE A 64 8.51 8.05 5.70
N ILE A 65 9.47 7.18 5.99
CA ILE A 65 9.24 5.73 5.90
C ILE A 65 9.69 5.01 7.17
N PHE A 66 8.77 4.28 7.80
CA PHE A 66 8.99 3.43 8.97
C PHE A 66 9.46 2.03 8.57
N CYS A 67 10.42 1.47 9.32
CA CYS A 67 10.87 0.10 9.16
C CYS A 67 10.02 -0.87 10.03
N GLU A 68 8.71 -0.92 9.78
CA GLU A 68 7.75 -1.64 10.63
C GLU A 68 6.52 -2.11 9.83
N GLY A 69 5.82 -3.13 10.35
CA GLY A 69 4.52 -3.58 9.83
C GLY A 69 3.41 -2.55 10.07
N SER A 70 2.54 -2.38 9.08
CA SER A 70 1.48 -1.34 9.10
C SER A 70 0.52 -1.45 10.28
N GLU A 71 0.36 -2.65 10.83
CA GLU A 71 -0.45 -2.93 12.01
C GLU A 71 0.15 -2.41 13.33
N HIS A 72 1.42 -2.03 13.32
CA HIS A 72 2.17 -1.55 14.49
C HIS A 72 2.64 -0.10 14.37
N VAL A 73 2.57 0.51 13.18
CA VAL A 73 2.98 1.90 12.99
C VAL A 73 2.01 2.84 13.72
N VAL A 74 2.58 3.75 14.52
CA VAL A 74 1.88 4.92 15.03
C VAL A 74 2.10 6.04 14.02
N TRP A 75 1.13 6.23 13.13
CA TRP A 75 1.23 7.24 12.07
C TRP A 75 1.26 8.65 12.66
N PRO A 76 2.09 9.56 12.14
CA PRO A 76 2.03 10.96 12.54
C PRO A 76 0.68 11.54 12.11
N HIS A 77 0.06 12.34 12.98
CA HIS A 77 -1.19 13.04 12.66
C HIS A 77 -0.90 14.23 11.73
N LEU A 78 -1.14 14.02 10.44
CA LEU A 78 -0.92 14.99 9.36
C LEU A 78 -2.20 15.28 8.55
N ASP A 79 -3.35 14.71 8.96
CA ASP A 79 -4.63 14.77 8.23
C ASP A 79 -4.49 14.33 6.76
N TYR A 80 -4.17 13.05 6.54
CA TYR A 80 -3.88 12.54 5.19
C TYR A 80 -5.08 12.61 4.24
N ASP A 81 -4.87 13.08 3.02
CA ASP A 81 -5.90 13.08 1.97
C ASP A 81 -6.11 11.68 1.34
N LEU A 82 -5.05 10.87 1.27
CA LEU A 82 -5.07 9.55 0.64
C LEU A 82 -4.27 8.54 1.46
N ALA A 83 -4.87 7.39 1.75
CA ALA A 83 -4.15 6.18 2.11
C ALA A 83 -4.32 5.14 1.00
N PHE A 84 -3.22 4.71 0.37
CA PHE A 84 -3.25 3.67 -0.66
C PHE A 84 -2.41 2.46 -0.26
N THR A 85 -3.04 1.31 -0.12
CA THR A 85 -2.38 0.05 0.29
C THR A 85 -2.75 -1.14 -0.61
N SER A 86 -1.84 -2.10 -0.70
CA SER A 86 -2.09 -3.45 -1.25
C SER A 86 -1.51 -4.43 -0.23
N PRO A 87 -2.31 -4.87 0.73
CA PRO A 87 -1.85 -5.79 1.77
C PRO A 87 -1.34 -7.10 1.14
N PRO A 88 -0.31 -7.75 1.71
CA PRO A 88 0.18 -9.03 1.19
C PRO A 88 -0.94 -10.06 1.16
N TYR A 89 -1.19 -10.66 0.01
CA TYR A 89 -2.28 -11.62 -0.14
C TYR A 89 -2.10 -12.82 0.79
N PHE A 90 -3.15 -13.14 1.55
CA PHE A 90 -3.12 -14.18 2.58
C PHE A 90 -2.59 -15.51 2.03
N GLY A 91 -1.46 -15.98 2.58
CA GLY A 91 -0.89 -17.29 2.30
C GLY A 91 -0.29 -17.48 0.90
N THR A 92 -0.27 -16.45 0.04
CA THR A 92 0.31 -16.54 -1.32
C THR A 92 1.61 -15.76 -1.45
N GLU A 93 1.75 -14.63 -0.75
CA GLU A 93 2.91 -13.77 -0.86
C GLU A 93 3.85 -13.93 0.34
N LYS A 94 4.82 -14.84 0.19
CA LYS A 94 5.84 -15.11 1.20
C LYS A 94 7.03 -14.16 1.10
N TYR A 95 6.78 -12.86 1.28
CA TYR A 95 7.86 -11.88 1.30
C TYR A 95 8.90 -12.22 2.38
N ALA A 96 10.18 -11.98 2.08
CA ALA A 96 11.31 -12.20 2.98
C ALA A 96 11.45 -13.64 3.55
N GLU A 97 10.91 -14.66 2.88
CA GLU A 97 11.11 -16.08 3.23
C GLU A 97 12.61 -16.40 3.37
N GLY A 98 12.99 -16.96 4.51
CA GLY A 98 14.38 -17.28 4.85
C GLY A 98 15.29 -16.09 5.21
N VAL A 99 14.77 -14.86 5.26
CA VAL A 99 15.56 -13.65 5.61
C VAL A 99 15.03 -12.95 6.86
N ASN A 100 13.74 -12.60 6.89
CA ASN A 100 13.12 -11.83 7.97
C ASN A 100 11.59 -12.07 7.96
N GLU A 101 11.22 -13.34 7.81
CA GLU A 101 9.84 -13.80 7.66
C GLU A 101 9.03 -13.59 8.94
N GLU A 102 9.64 -13.64 10.11
CA GLU A 102 9.00 -13.46 11.41
C GLU A 102 8.36 -12.08 11.60
N LYS A 103 8.78 -11.09 10.81
CA LYS A 103 8.19 -9.74 10.80
C LYS A 103 7.06 -9.58 9.78
N GLN A 104 6.84 -10.57 8.92
CA GLN A 104 5.88 -10.49 7.81
C GLN A 104 4.51 -11.01 8.22
N SER A 105 3.46 -10.41 7.66
CA SER A 105 2.07 -10.73 8.02
C SER A 105 1.70 -12.20 7.77
N TRP A 106 2.22 -12.81 6.70
CA TRP A 106 1.95 -14.22 6.38
C TRP A 106 2.52 -15.20 7.43
N PHE A 107 3.60 -14.82 8.11
CA PHE A 107 4.21 -15.64 9.17
C PHE A 107 3.61 -15.33 10.54
N LYS A 108 3.46 -14.04 10.90
CA LYS A 108 2.87 -13.59 12.16
C LYS A 108 1.41 -14.04 12.33
N TYR A 109 0.66 -14.08 11.23
CA TYR A 109 -0.78 -14.34 11.22
C TYR A 109 -1.10 -15.55 10.33
N PRO A 110 -0.80 -16.78 10.79
CA PRO A 110 -0.83 -17.98 9.95
C PRO A 110 -2.24 -18.47 9.60
N THR A 111 -3.28 -17.94 10.24
CA THR A 111 -4.67 -18.29 9.94
C THR A 111 -5.38 -17.12 9.29
N HIS A 112 -6.34 -17.41 8.41
CA HIS A 112 -7.13 -16.39 7.71
C HIS A 112 -7.81 -15.42 8.68
N GLU A 113 -8.36 -15.94 9.78
CA GLU A 113 -8.99 -15.13 10.82
C GLU A 113 -8.00 -14.18 11.51
N LYS A 114 -6.81 -14.67 11.87
CA LYS A 114 -5.77 -13.81 12.45
C LYS A 114 -5.27 -12.79 11.44
N TRP A 115 -5.10 -13.18 10.19
CA TRP A 115 -4.65 -12.25 9.15
C TRP A 115 -5.68 -11.14 8.90
N LEU A 116 -6.97 -11.45 8.94
CA LEU A 116 -8.03 -10.43 8.86
C LEU A 116 -8.05 -9.54 10.11
N ASN A 117 -8.25 -10.13 11.29
CA ASN A 117 -8.52 -9.38 12.51
C ASN A 117 -7.28 -8.72 13.11
N ASP A 118 -6.14 -9.42 13.10
CA ASP A 118 -4.93 -8.97 13.78
C ASP A 118 -3.96 -8.21 12.87
N TYR A 119 -4.17 -8.23 11.55
CA TYR A 119 -3.35 -7.50 10.59
C TYR A 119 -4.15 -6.51 9.75
N LEU A 120 -5.07 -6.99 8.90
CA LEU A 120 -5.79 -6.12 7.96
C LEU A 120 -6.64 -5.09 8.70
N PHE A 121 -7.50 -5.53 9.61
CA PHE A 121 -8.41 -4.65 10.34
C PHE A 121 -7.66 -3.68 11.25
N LYS A 122 -6.59 -4.13 11.93
CA LYS A 122 -5.72 -3.23 12.71
C LYS A 122 -5.06 -2.18 11.85
N THR A 123 -4.55 -2.56 10.68
CA THR A 123 -3.97 -1.61 9.72
C THR A 123 -4.99 -0.56 9.30
N LEU A 124 -6.20 -0.99 8.94
CA LEU A 124 -7.27 -0.09 8.49
C LEU A 124 -7.75 0.85 9.60
N ASN A 125 -7.87 0.35 10.83
CA ASN A 125 -8.18 1.19 11.99
C ASN A 125 -7.10 2.24 12.25
N ASN A 126 -5.82 1.86 12.18
CA ASN A 126 -4.70 2.80 12.36
C ASN A 126 -4.71 3.90 11.30
N ILE A 127 -5.02 3.56 10.04
CA ILE A 127 -5.17 4.52 8.94
C ILE A 127 -6.38 5.44 9.19
N ASN A 128 -7.54 4.88 9.55
CA ASN A 128 -8.76 5.66 9.79
C ASN A 128 -8.58 6.72 10.88
N ASN A 129 -7.76 6.43 11.90
CA ASN A 129 -7.50 7.36 13.00
C ASN A 129 -6.65 8.58 12.63
N VAL A 130 -6.06 8.61 11.43
CA VAL A 130 -5.16 9.68 10.98
C VAL A 130 -5.54 10.28 9.63
N ILE A 131 -6.47 9.65 8.90
CA ILE A 131 -6.95 10.16 7.63
C ILE A 131 -7.88 11.34 7.85
N ALA A 132 -7.83 12.33 6.97
CA ALA A 132 -8.72 13.49 7.03
C ALA A 132 -10.19 13.05 6.84
N GLU A 133 -11.14 13.86 7.33
CA GLU A 133 -12.57 13.65 7.11
C GLU A 133 -12.93 13.60 5.62
N THR A 134 -12.20 14.38 4.79
CA THR A 134 -12.32 14.40 3.33
C THR A 134 -11.43 13.37 2.63
N GLY A 135 -10.73 12.52 3.39
CA GLY A 135 -9.73 11.61 2.86
C GLY A 135 -10.31 10.31 2.31
N VAL A 136 -9.49 9.60 1.54
CA VAL A 136 -9.88 8.35 0.87
C VAL A 136 -8.92 7.22 1.25
N ILE A 137 -9.48 6.06 1.60
CA ILE A 137 -8.72 4.82 1.78
C ILE A 137 -8.93 3.96 0.54
N ALA A 138 -7.88 3.77 -0.25
CA ALA A 138 -7.84 2.90 -1.41
C ALA A 138 -7.10 1.60 -1.09
N ILE A 139 -7.71 0.46 -1.41
CA ILE A 139 -7.16 -0.87 -1.11
C ILE A 139 -7.19 -1.74 -2.36
N ASN A 140 -6.03 -2.08 -2.89
CA ASN A 140 -5.91 -3.08 -3.96
C ASN A 140 -5.83 -4.47 -3.34
N ILE A 141 -6.91 -5.23 -3.41
CA ILE A 141 -6.96 -6.62 -2.92
C ILE A 141 -8.13 -7.39 -3.52
N MET A 142 -7.98 -8.71 -3.64
CA MET A 142 -9.06 -9.62 -4.00
C MET A 142 -9.05 -10.87 -3.10
N ASP A 143 -10.19 -11.58 -3.08
CA ASP A 143 -10.30 -12.87 -2.41
C ASP A 143 -9.26 -13.86 -2.93
N VAL A 144 -8.61 -14.57 -2.01
CA VAL A 144 -7.57 -15.55 -2.35
C VAL A 144 -8.20 -16.92 -2.61
N LYS A 145 -7.76 -17.61 -3.66
CA LYS A 145 -8.10 -19.02 -3.91
C LYS A 145 -6.88 -19.90 -3.73
N MET A 146 -6.88 -20.76 -2.70
CA MET A 146 -5.82 -21.73 -2.43
C MET A 146 -6.43 -23.12 -2.23
N ASN A 147 -5.85 -24.14 -2.86
CA ASN A 147 -6.30 -25.54 -2.74
C ASN A 147 -7.82 -25.71 -2.96
N ASN A 148 -8.36 -25.08 -4.00
CA ASN A 148 -9.80 -25.03 -4.32
C ASN A 148 -10.72 -24.40 -3.25
N LYS A 149 -10.17 -23.87 -2.15
CA LYS A 149 -10.90 -23.09 -1.16
C LYS A 149 -10.73 -21.60 -1.46
N ARG A 150 -11.85 -20.86 -1.41
CA ARG A 150 -11.85 -19.40 -1.44
C ARG A 150 -11.75 -18.87 -0.01
N TYR A 151 -10.87 -17.91 0.19
CA TYR A 151 -10.70 -17.16 1.43
C TYR A 151 -11.27 -15.75 1.20
N HIS A 152 -12.38 -15.47 1.88
CA HIS A 152 -13.14 -14.23 1.70
C HIS A 152 -12.50 -13.09 2.48
N ILE A 153 -12.02 -12.08 1.76
CA ILE A 153 -11.36 -10.90 2.31
C ILE A 153 -12.22 -9.66 2.04
N CYS A 154 -12.78 -9.53 0.83
CA CYS A 154 -13.42 -8.30 0.38
C CYS A 154 -14.72 -7.98 1.14
N ASP A 155 -15.60 -8.97 1.33
CA ASP A 155 -16.85 -8.76 2.06
C ASP A 155 -16.62 -8.48 3.55
N PRO A 156 -15.76 -9.23 4.29
CA PRO A 156 -15.43 -8.89 5.68
C PRO A 156 -14.76 -7.52 5.81
N MET A 157 -13.86 -7.16 4.89
CA MET A 157 -13.21 -5.86 4.86
C MET A 157 -14.22 -4.73 4.67
N THR A 158 -15.13 -4.85 3.70
CA THR A 158 -16.15 -3.82 3.46
C THR A 158 -17.06 -3.63 4.67
N LYS A 159 -17.51 -4.73 5.29
CA LYS A 159 -18.31 -4.67 6.53
C LYS A 159 -17.54 -4.02 7.69
N TYR A 160 -16.24 -4.29 7.79
CA TYR A 160 -15.40 -3.67 8.82
C TYR A 160 -15.24 -2.17 8.59
N MET A 161 -14.99 -1.75 7.35
CA MET A 161 -14.88 -0.33 6.98
C MET A 161 -16.17 0.45 7.26
N GLU A 162 -17.34 -0.17 7.09
CA GLU A 162 -18.62 0.43 7.49
C GLU A 162 -18.70 0.72 9.00
N THR A 163 -18.10 -0.13 9.86
CA THR A 163 -18.04 0.14 11.31
C THR A 163 -17.10 1.27 11.70
N LEU A 164 -16.29 1.74 10.76
CA LEU A 164 -15.35 2.85 10.91
C LEU A 164 -15.87 4.14 10.27
N ASP A 165 -17.16 4.20 9.91
CA ASP A 165 -17.79 5.31 9.18
C ASP A 165 -17.13 5.61 7.81
N MET A 166 -16.54 4.57 7.21
CA MET A 166 -15.87 4.62 5.90
C MET A 166 -16.55 3.67 4.91
N PRO A 167 -17.79 3.95 4.47
CA PRO A 167 -18.49 3.09 3.52
C PRO A 167 -17.78 3.02 2.16
N LEU A 168 -18.03 1.92 1.43
CA LEU A 168 -17.52 1.73 0.06
C LEU A 168 -18.17 2.76 -0.87
N GLN A 169 -17.36 3.53 -1.58
CA GLN A 169 -17.83 4.54 -2.54
C GLN A 169 -17.77 4.02 -3.97
N GLU A 170 -16.64 3.42 -4.36
CA GLU A 170 -16.44 2.87 -5.70
C GLU A 170 -15.38 1.76 -5.72
N VAL A 171 -15.36 1.01 -6.82
CA VAL A 171 -14.33 0.00 -7.10
C VAL A 171 -13.68 0.33 -8.44
N ILE A 172 -12.41 0.73 -8.40
CA ILE A 172 -11.64 1.10 -9.58
C ILE A 172 -10.95 -0.15 -10.14
N GLY A 173 -11.05 -0.37 -11.44
CA GLY A 173 -10.37 -1.47 -12.12
C GLY A 173 -8.94 -1.09 -12.51
N MET A 174 -7.94 -1.65 -11.81
CA MET A 174 -6.54 -1.51 -12.19
C MET A 174 -6.17 -2.53 -13.26
N ARG A 175 -6.04 -2.06 -14.51
CA ARG A 175 -5.61 -2.92 -15.63
C ARG A 175 -4.13 -3.26 -15.48
N MET A 176 -3.81 -4.55 -15.46
CA MET A 176 -2.46 -5.07 -15.37
C MET A 176 -2.15 -6.06 -16.48
N MET A 177 -0.88 -6.12 -16.85
CA MET A 177 -0.34 -7.11 -17.77
C MET A 177 0.05 -8.36 -17.02
N GLN A 178 -0.19 -9.52 -17.62
CA GLN A 178 0.17 -10.78 -17.01
C GLN A 178 1.69 -10.91 -16.84
N ARG A 179 2.14 -11.34 -15.65
CA ARG A 179 3.57 -11.51 -15.36
C ARG A 179 4.15 -12.57 -16.31
N PRO A 180 5.41 -12.39 -16.77
CA PRO A 180 6.09 -13.42 -17.55
C PRO A 180 6.11 -14.75 -16.78
N ARG A 181 5.79 -15.85 -17.46
CA ARG A 181 6.00 -17.19 -16.90
C ARG A 181 7.44 -17.62 -17.10
N ASN A 182 7.91 -18.51 -16.24
CA ASN A 182 9.20 -19.18 -16.37
C ASN A 182 9.13 -20.27 -17.47
N GLU A 183 8.78 -19.86 -18.69
CA GLU A 183 8.70 -20.68 -19.90
C GLU A 183 9.71 -20.15 -20.94
N GLU A 184 10.19 -21.00 -21.86
CA GLU A 184 11.07 -20.53 -22.94
C GLU A 184 10.39 -19.41 -23.76
N ARG A 185 11.07 -18.27 -23.88
CA ARG A 185 10.57 -17.01 -24.50
C ARG A 185 9.44 -16.31 -23.75
N GLY A 186 9.17 -16.66 -22.49
CA GLY A 186 8.23 -15.94 -21.61
C GLY A 186 6.76 -15.99 -22.04
N GLY A 187 6.39 -16.91 -22.95
CA GLY A 187 5.02 -17.07 -23.44
C GLY A 187 4.42 -15.75 -23.94
N LEU A 188 4.88 -15.22 -25.08
CA LEU A 188 4.46 -13.93 -25.64
C LEU A 188 2.92 -13.73 -25.66
N GLU A 189 2.15 -14.76 -26.00
CA GLU A 189 0.68 -14.71 -25.98
C GLU A 189 0.11 -14.57 -24.56
N HIS A 190 0.74 -15.21 -23.57
CA HIS A 190 0.36 -15.08 -22.16
C HIS A 190 0.57 -13.65 -21.67
N MET A 191 1.70 -13.04 -22.03
CA MET A 191 2.02 -11.65 -21.67
C MET A 191 1.13 -10.62 -22.37
N GLN A 192 0.40 -10.99 -23.43
CA GLN A 192 -0.57 -10.09 -24.08
C GLN A 192 -1.91 -10.03 -23.35
N ASN A 193 -2.17 -10.95 -22.41
CA ASN A 193 -3.39 -10.91 -21.64
C ASN A 193 -3.34 -9.78 -20.61
N CYS A 194 -4.37 -8.94 -20.64
CA CYS A 194 -4.68 -8.02 -19.57
C CYS A 194 -5.61 -8.70 -18.56
N PHE A 195 -5.36 -8.45 -17.29
CA PHE A 195 -6.33 -8.72 -16.23
C PHE A 195 -6.60 -7.43 -15.46
N VAL A 196 -7.65 -7.42 -14.66
CA VAL A 196 -8.07 -6.27 -13.87
C VAL A 196 -8.12 -6.71 -12.42
N GLU A 197 -7.39 -6.01 -11.56
CA GLU A 197 -7.58 -6.13 -10.11
C GLU A 197 -8.41 -4.97 -9.58
N PRO A 198 -9.28 -5.23 -8.59
CA PRO A 198 -10.05 -4.17 -7.97
C PRO A 198 -9.19 -3.35 -7.01
N ILE A 199 -9.43 -2.04 -7.01
CA ILE A 199 -9.06 -1.10 -5.95
C ILE A 199 -10.36 -0.66 -5.30
N TRP A 200 -10.60 -1.12 -4.08
CA TRP A 200 -11.75 -0.76 -3.27
C TRP A 200 -11.49 0.59 -2.63
N THR A 201 -12.40 1.55 -2.80
CA THR A 201 -12.21 2.91 -2.29
C THR A 201 -13.29 3.25 -1.27
N TYR A 202 -12.84 3.71 -0.11
CA TYR A 202 -13.67 4.00 1.05
C TYR A 202 -13.49 5.45 1.45
N SER A 203 -14.59 6.12 1.75
CA SER A 203 -14.59 7.49 2.27
C SER A 203 -15.93 7.78 2.96
N SER A 204 -15.97 8.83 3.77
CA SER A 204 -17.20 9.33 4.41
C SER A 204 -18.24 9.82 3.40
N SER A 205 -17.80 10.26 2.21
CA SER A 205 -18.66 10.76 1.13
C SER A 205 -18.09 10.42 -0.25
N VAL A 206 -18.97 10.26 -1.24
CA VAL A 206 -18.60 10.05 -2.66
C VAL A 206 -17.90 11.27 -3.27
N ASP A 207 -18.21 12.48 -2.80
CA ASP A 207 -17.61 13.73 -3.33
C ASP A 207 -16.10 13.78 -3.06
N ASN A 208 -15.65 13.12 -1.99
CA ASN A 208 -14.23 13.05 -1.62
C ASN A 208 -13.42 12.28 -2.66
N THR A 209 -13.98 11.21 -3.27
CA THR A 209 -13.21 10.38 -4.21
C THR A 209 -12.97 11.10 -5.53
N GLN A 210 -13.99 11.77 -6.06
CA GLN A 210 -13.89 12.53 -7.32
C GLN A 210 -12.86 13.66 -7.19
N THR A 211 -12.97 14.47 -6.14
CA THR A 211 -12.11 15.65 -5.95
C THR A 211 -10.66 15.28 -5.63
N LEU A 212 -10.41 14.14 -4.98
CA LEU A 212 -9.05 13.73 -4.64
C LEU A 212 -8.20 13.37 -5.86
N PHE A 213 -8.76 12.60 -6.80
CA PHE A 213 -7.99 12.19 -7.97
C PHE A 213 -7.68 13.37 -8.90
N GLU A 214 -8.58 14.35 -9.01
CA GLU A 214 -8.32 15.62 -9.68
C GLU A 214 -7.13 16.34 -9.00
N LYS A 215 -7.17 16.56 -7.68
CA LYS A 215 -6.09 17.22 -6.93
C LYS A 215 -4.71 16.57 -7.09
N LEU A 216 -4.65 15.26 -7.27
CA LEU A 216 -3.38 14.54 -7.38
C LEU A 216 -2.71 14.71 -8.75
N PHE A 217 -3.44 15.04 -9.80
CA PHE A 217 -2.93 14.98 -11.18
C PHE A 217 -3.27 16.21 -12.06
N GLU A 218 -4.10 17.13 -11.59
CA GLU A 218 -4.40 18.43 -12.22
C GLU A 218 -3.63 19.56 -11.54
#